data_AF-A0A173WRD9-F1
#
_entry.id   AF-A0A173WRD9-F1
#
_cell.length_a   1.000
_cell.length_b   1.000
_cell.length_c   1.000
_cell.angle_alpha   90.00
_cell.angle_beta   90.00
_cell.angle_gamma   90.00
#
_symmetry.space_group_name_H-M   'P 1'
#
loop_
_entity.id
_entity.type
_entity.pdbx_description
1 polymer ?
#
loop_
_entity_poly.entity_id
_entity_poly.type
_entity_poly.pdbx_seq_one_letter_code
_entity_poly.pdbx_strand_id
1 'polypeptide(L)'
;MSDGMTLVQHEDGTFGAYDDTYDIAIHCKSKEEQERAIKHLKSTCWIPVSDMPNGCGYPVLLTVENKFGQREVCKAFTNYMKEGKQLFYTHEKEFCAELTSSRLSEHWKPIAWMPLPKCYKETE
;
A
#
# COMPACT_ATOMS: atom_id res chain seq x y z
N MET A 1 34.48 8.77 -0.65
CA MET A 1 33.40 9.54 -1.29
C MET A 1 32.71 10.28 -0.16
N SER A 2 32.61 11.61 -0.21
CA SER A 2 31.94 12.37 0.85
C SER A 2 30.43 12.19 0.73
N ASP A 3 29.75 11.87 1.84
CA ASP A 3 28.29 11.89 1.94
C ASP A 3 27.79 13.30 1.64
N GLY A 4 27.44 13.53 0.38
CA GLY A 4 26.88 14.78 -0.09
C GLY A 4 25.41 14.84 0.32
N MET A 5 25.03 15.85 1.09
CA MET A 5 23.64 16.15 1.39
C MET A 5 22.91 16.55 0.09
N THR A 6 21.95 15.74 -0.34
CA THR A 6 21.09 16.10 -1.49
C THR A 6 19.92 16.94 -0.96
N LEU A 7 19.64 18.08 -1.60
CA LEU A 7 18.51 18.96 -1.27
C LEU A 7 17.49 18.93 -2.41
N VAL A 8 16.21 18.81 -2.09
CA VAL A 8 15.12 18.82 -3.07
C VAL A 8 14.27 20.06 -2.87
N GLN A 9 13.90 20.72 -3.96
CA GLN A 9 12.95 21.83 -3.95
C GLN A 9 11.52 21.32 -4.11
N HIS A 10 10.65 21.65 -3.17
CA HIS A 10 9.22 21.33 -3.20
C HIS A 10 8.44 22.32 -4.08
N GLU A 11 7.20 21.97 -4.45
CA GLU A 11 6.35 22.80 -5.32
C GLU A 11 6.00 24.16 -4.71
N ASP A 12 6.03 24.30 -3.38
CA ASP A 12 5.86 25.56 -2.64
C ASP A 12 7.14 26.42 -2.58
N GLY A 13 8.22 25.94 -3.20
CA GLY A 13 9.53 26.59 -3.25
C GLY A 13 10.44 26.33 -2.06
N THR A 14 9.98 25.56 -1.06
CA THR A 14 10.81 25.18 0.10
C THR A 14 11.85 24.12 -0.27
N PHE A 15 12.98 24.11 0.44
CA PHE A 15 14.02 23.10 0.25
C PHE A 15 14.04 22.12 1.43
N GLY A 16 13.93 20.83 1.12
CA GLY A 16 14.03 19.73 2.07
C GLY A 16 15.32 18.93 1.90
N ALA A 17 15.79 18.35 2.99
CA ALA A 17 16.81 17.30 2.93
C ALA A 17 16.23 16.07 2.22
N TYR A 18 16.96 15.55 1.24
CA TYR A 18 16.64 14.26 0.64
C TYR A 18 17.10 13.16 1.58
N ASP A 19 16.15 12.35 2.06
CA ASP A 19 16.42 11.16 2.86
C ASP A 19 16.26 9.93 1.96
N ASP A 20 17.38 9.32 1.58
CA ASP A 20 17.44 8.15 0.71
C ASP A 20 17.40 6.82 1.48
N THR A 21 17.21 6.86 2.80
CA THR A 21 17.16 5.66 3.68
C THR A 21 16.14 4.62 3.21
N TYR A 22 15.11 5.04 2.47
CA TYR A 22 14.04 4.19 1.96
C TYR A 22 13.90 4.18 0.44
N ASP A 23 14.87 4.75 -0.28
CA ASP A 23 14.80 4.82 -1.73
C ASP A 23 15.30 3.54 -2.40
N ILE A 24 14.53 3.07 -3.37
CA ILE A 24 14.90 1.95 -4.22
C ILE A 24 15.42 2.53 -5.55
N ALA A 25 16.72 2.43 -5.77
CA ALA A 25 17.32 2.76 -7.06
C ALA A 25 17.12 1.60 -8.05
N ILE A 26 16.29 1.81 -9.07
CA ILE A 26 16.08 0.85 -10.16
C ILE A 26 16.97 1.26 -11.34
N HIS A 27 17.96 0.44 -11.66
CA HIS A 27 18.84 0.68 -12.81
C HIS A 27 18.17 0.24 -14.10
N CYS A 28 18.01 1.17 -15.05
CA CYS A 28 17.50 0.90 -16.40
C CYS A 28 18.62 1.13 -17.42
N LYS A 29 18.80 0.21 -18.38
CA LYS A 29 19.84 0.27 -19.41
C LYS A 29 19.47 1.16 -20.60
N SER A 30 18.18 1.50 -20.74
CA SER A 30 17.68 2.41 -21.78
C SER A 30 16.53 3.27 -21.29
N LYS A 31 16.21 4.32 -22.06
CA LYS A 31 15.06 5.19 -21.80
C LYS A 31 13.74 4.43 -21.90
N GLU A 32 13.60 3.50 -22.85
CA GLU A 32 12.36 2.69 -22.97
C GLU A 32 12.19 1.73 -21.78
N GLU A 33 13.28 1.22 -21.20
CA GLU A 33 13.23 0.42 -19.97
C GLU A 33 12.80 1.29 -18.77
N GLN A 34 13.33 2.51 -18.66
CA GLN A 34 12.94 3.46 -17.63
C GLN A 34 11.45 3.85 -17.71
N GLU A 35 10.95 4.15 -18.91
CA GLU A 35 9.53 4.49 -19.12
C GLU A 35 8.61 3.31 -18.78
N ARG A 36 9.01 2.08 -19.10
CA ARG A 36 8.28 0.87 -18.69
C ARG A 36 8.30 0.66 -17.18
N ALA A 37 9.45 0.85 -16.54
CA ALA A 37 9.58 0.75 -15.09
C ALA A 37 8.71 1.79 -14.37
N ILE A 38 8.77 3.06 -14.79
CA ILE A 38 7.92 4.13 -14.25
C ILE A 38 6.43 3.81 -14.45
N LYS A 39 6.04 3.35 -15.65
CA LYS A 39 4.66 2.96 -15.92
C LYS A 39 4.20 1.81 -15.02
N HIS A 40 5.06 0.81 -14.78
CA HIS A 40 4.75 -0.30 -13.89
C HIS A 40 4.63 0.12 -12.42
N LEU A 41 5.54 0.97 -11.94
CA LEU A 41 5.47 1.54 -10.59
C LEU A 41 4.18 2.35 -10.41
N LYS A 42 3.83 3.21 -11.38
CA LYS A 42 2.57 3.97 -11.39
C LYS A 42 1.33 3.10 -11.56
N SER A 43 1.46 1.89 -12.12
CA SER A 43 0.34 0.94 -12.23
C SER A 43 0.13 0.13 -10.95
N THR A 44 1.13 0.09 -10.07
CA THR A 44 1.11 -0.62 -8.79
C THR A 44 0.89 0.38 -7.67
N CYS A 45 -0.14 1.22 -7.81
CA CYS A 45 -0.48 2.21 -6.80
C CYS A 45 -1.49 1.62 -5.82
N TRP A 46 -1.11 1.61 -4.56
CA TRP A 46 -2.05 1.53 -3.45
C TRP A 46 -3.06 2.67 -3.58
N ILE A 47 -4.34 2.32 -3.63
CA ILE A 47 -5.44 3.27 -3.76
C ILE A 47 -5.90 3.62 -2.34
N PRO A 48 -6.15 4.90 -2.00
CA PRO A 48 -6.72 5.26 -0.71
C PRO A 48 -8.00 4.45 -0.42
N VAL A 49 -8.20 4.01 0.83
CA VAL A 49 -9.39 3.22 1.18
C VAL A 49 -10.70 4.02 0.99
N SER A 50 -10.62 5.35 1.05
CA SER A 50 -11.74 6.26 0.76
C SER A 50 -12.25 6.13 -0.68
N ASP A 51 -11.38 5.70 -1.59
CA ASP A 51 -11.66 5.61 -3.02
C ASP A 51 -11.98 4.15 -3.40
N MET A 52 -12.12 3.26 -2.42
CA MET A 52 -12.51 1.87 -2.64
C MET A 52 -13.97 1.83 -3.14
N PRO A 53 -14.25 1.14 -4.25
CA PRO A 53 -15.63 0.96 -4.71
C PRO A 53 -16.43 0.15 -3.70
N ASN A 54 -17.70 0.50 -3.54
CA ASN A 54 -18.63 -0.24 -2.69
C ASN A 54 -18.75 -1.67 -3.20
N GLY A 55 -18.35 -2.64 -2.38
CA GLY A 55 -18.39 -4.05 -2.76
C GLY A 55 -18.14 -4.98 -1.58
N CYS A 56 -18.67 -6.19 -1.67
CA CYS A 56 -18.50 -7.23 -0.66
C CYS A 56 -18.02 -8.53 -1.31
N GLY A 57 -17.25 -9.32 -0.56
CA GLY A 57 -16.80 -10.65 -0.97
C GLY A 57 -15.56 -10.66 -1.88
N TYR A 58 -14.87 -9.52 -2.03
CA TYR A 58 -13.67 -9.46 -2.87
C TYR A 58 -12.40 -9.53 -2.02
N PRO A 59 -11.44 -10.37 -2.38
CA PRO A 59 -10.15 -10.40 -1.71
C PRO A 59 -9.28 -9.22 -2.18
N VAL A 60 -8.65 -8.54 -1.21
CA VAL A 60 -7.80 -7.37 -1.41
C VAL A 60 -6.55 -7.48 -0.55
N LEU A 61 -5.52 -6.72 -0.90
CA LEU A 61 -4.47 -6.37 0.04
C LEU A 61 -4.82 -5.02 0.66
N LEU A 62 -4.57 -4.87 1.96
CA LEU A 62 -4.72 -3.62 2.70
C LEU A 62 -3.38 -3.19 3.24
N THR A 63 -3.10 -1.89 3.17
CA THR A 63 -2.15 -1.27 4.09
C THR A 63 -2.94 -0.86 5.33
N VAL A 64 -2.54 -1.38 6.48
CA VAL A 64 -3.12 -1.05 7.78
C VAL A 64 -2.13 -0.26 8.60
N GLU A 65 -2.63 0.73 9.33
CA GLU A 65 -1.83 1.60 10.20
C GLU A 65 -2.38 1.54 11.62
N ASN A 66 -1.49 1.38 12.60
CA ASN A 66 -1.88 1.42 14.01
C ASN A 66 -1.70 2.81 14.62
N LYS A 67 -2.15 2.98 15.86
CA LYS A 67 -2.07 4.26 16.59
C LYS A 67 -0.63 4.78 16.82
N PHE A 68 0.38 3.94 16.63
CA PHE A 68 1.80 4.29 16.77
C PHE A 68 2.43 4.67 15.41
N GLY A 69 1.65 4.70 14.33
CA GLY A 69 2.14 4.99 12.98
C GLY A 69 2.87 3.82 12.31
N GLN A 70 2.83 2.62 12.90
CA GLN A 70 3.39 1.43 12.27
C GLN A 70 2.44 0.95 11.16
N ARG A 71 3.02 0.59 10.01
CA ARG A 71 2.28 0.19 8.81
C ARG A 71 2.64 -1.23 8.41
N GLU A 72 1.61 -2.01 8.13
CA GLU A 72 1.75 -3.41 7.69
C GLU A 72 0.80 -3.69 6.53
N VAL A 73 1.07 -4.78 5.81
CA VAL A 73 0.24 -5.24 4.70
C VAL A 73 -0.41 -6.56 5.08
N CYS A 74 -1.74 -6.61 5.03
CA CYS A 74 -2.50 -7.82 5.29
C CYS A 74 -3.44 -8.17 4.14
N LYS A 75 -3.72 -9.46 3.94
CA LYS A 75 -4.78 -9.92 3.05
C LYS A 75 -6.13 -9.81 3.77
N ALA A 76 -7.13 -9.26 3.10
CA ALA A 76 -8.47 -9.14 3.64
C ALA A 76 -9.55 -9.40 2.58
N PHE A 77 -10.78 -9.57 3.04
CA PHE A 77 -12.01 -9.65 2.26
C PHE A 77 -12.88 -8.44 2.57
N THR A 78 -13.37 -7.79 1.53
CA THR A 78 -14.38 -6.73 1.67
C THR A 78 -15.70 -7.32 2.18
N ASN A 79 -16.42 -6.59 3.02
CA ASN A 79 -17.76 -6.99 3.48
C ASN A 79 -18.74 -5.81 3.38
N TYR A 80 -20.03 -6.03 3.64
CA TYR A 80 -21.02 -4.97 3.62
C TYR A 80 -20.63 -3.82 4.54
N MET A 81 -20.96 -2.60 4.10
CA MET A 81 -20.76 -1.42 4.93
C MET A 81 -21.66 -1.50 6.16
N LYS A 82 -21.09 -1.12 7.31
CA LYS A 82 -21.85 -0.90 8.53
C LYS A 82 -21.61 0.54 8.97
N GLU A 83 -22.69 1.29 9.22
CA GLU A 83 -22.61 2.69 9.66
C GLU A 83 -21.79 3.58 8.69
N GLY A 84 -21.95 3.34 7.38
CA GLY A 84 -21.24 4.09 6.33
C GLY A 84 -19.75 3.76 6.20
N LYS A 85 -19.24 2.76 6.95
CA LYS A 85 -17.85 2.33 6.89
C LYS A 85 -17.73 0.96 6.22
N GLN A 86 -16.80 0.86 5.27
CA GLN A 86 -16.40 -0.40 4.67
C GLN A 86 -15.79 -1.32 5.73
N LEU A 87 -16.32 -2.53 5.86
CA LEU A 87 -15.80 -3.55 6.78
C LEU A 87 -14.84 -4.50 6.04
N PHE A 88 -13.87 -5.01 6.79
CA PHE A 88 -12.86 -5.93 6.30
C PHE A 88 -12.72 -7.14 7.22
N TYR A 89 -12.53 -8.30 6.60
CA TYR A 89 -12.29 -9.55 7.30
C TYR A 89 -10.96 -10.15 6.86
N THR A 90 -10.15 -10.62 7.80
CA THR A 90 -8.86 -11.25 7.56
C THR A 90 -8.74 -12.54 8.36
N HIS A 91 -7.89 -13.44 7.90
CA HIS A 91 -7.51 -14.66 8.62
C HIS A 91 -6.16 -14.52 9.34
N GLU A 92 -5.49 -13.38 9.16
CA GLU A 92 -4.21 -13.08 9.77
C GLU A 92 -4.46 -12.63 11.22
N LYS A 93 -4.21 -13.54 12.16
CA LYS A 93 -4.65 -13.44 13.56
C LYS A 93 -4.15 -12.18 14.29
N GLU A 94 -2.98 -11.66 13.90
CA GLU A 94 -2.39 -10.44 14.45
C GLU A 94 -3.19 -9.17 14.14
N PHE A 95 -3.97 -9.19 13.06
CA PHE A 95 -4.82 -8.08 12.64
C PHE A 95 -6.29 -8.28 13.04
N CYS A 96 -6.68 -9.46 13.53
CA CYS A 96 -8.04 -9.74 13.96
C CYS A 96 -8.40 -9.03 15.27
N ALA A 97 -9.67 -8.62 15.39
CA ALA A 97 -10.19 -8.03 16.63
C ALA A 97 -10.18 -9.01 17.81
N GLU A 98 -10.39 -10.30 17.54
CA GLU A 98 -10.42 -11.38 18.53
C GLU A 98 -9.85 -12.65 17.90
N LEU A 99 -9.29 -13.57 18.70
CA LEU A 99 -8.72 -14.84 18.22
C LEU A 99 -9.73 -15.74 17.49
N THR A 100 -11.02 -15.57 17.79
CA THR A 100 -12.15 -16.30 17.19
C THR A 100 -12.86 -15.51 16.09
N SER A 101 -12.47 -14.25 15.87
CA SER A 101 -13.07 -13.37 14.88
C SER A 101 -12.16 -13.26 13.66
N SER A 102 -12.76 -13.17 12.48
CA SER A 102 -12.04 -12.76 11.28
C SER A 102 -12.20 -11.27 11.01
N ARG A 103 -12.84 -10.49 11.87
CA ARG A 103 -13.00 -9.04 11.65
C ARG A 103 -11.67 -8.32 11.89
N LEU A 104 -11.30 -7.41 10.99
CA LEU A 104 -10.16 -6.53 11.20
C LEU A 104 -10.32 -5.73 12.50
N SER A 105 -9.26 -5.67 13.30
CA SER A 105 -9.23 -4.96 14.58
C SER A 105 -9.33 -3.46 14.39
N GLU A 106 -10.02 -2.77 15.31
CA GLU A 106 -10.05 -1.30 15.34
C GLU A 106 -8.68 -0.69 15.65
N HIS A 107 -7.73 -1.49 16.15
CA HIS A 107 -6.34 -1.09 16.36
C HIS A 107 -5.55 -0.94 15.06
N TRP A 108 -6.05 -1.51 13.96
CA TRP A 108 -5.42 -1.53 12.65
C TRP A 108 -6.34 -0.86 11.63
N LYS A 109 -6.12 0.43 11.38
CA LYS A 109 -6.94 1.22 10.47
C LYS A 109 -6.50 0.96 9.03
N PRO A 110 -7.39 0.50 8.13
CA PRO A 110 -7.05 0.42 6.71
C PRO A 110 -6.90 1.84 6.15
N ILE A 111 -5.79 2.12 5.46
CA ILE A 111 -5.50 3.43 4.87
C ILE A 111 -5.44 3.39 3.35
N ALA A 112 -5.00 2.27 2.78
CA ALA A 112 -4.94 2.06 1.35
C ALA A 112 -5.19 0.58 1.01
N TRP A 113 -5.52 0.32 -0.25
CA TRP A 113 -5.84 -1.01 -0.74
C TRP A 113 -5.32 -1.23 -2.16
N MET A 114 -5.23 -2.49 -2.55
CA MET A 114 -5.11 -2.88 -3.95
C MET A 114 -5.83 -4.22 -4.19
N PRO A 115 -6.29 -4.49 -5.43
CA PRO A 115 -6.74 -5.83 -5.77
C PRO A 115 -5.61 -6.84 -5.55
N LEU A 116 -5.96 -8.09 -5.24
CA LEU A 116 -4.95 -9.14 -5.18
C LEU A 116 -4.16 -9.20 -6.52
N PRO A 117 -2.83 -9.19 -6.46
CA PRO A 117 -2.01 -9.46 -7.63
C PRO A 117 -2.42 -10.80 -8.25
N LYS A 118 -2.41 -10.87 -9.59
CA LYS A 118 -2.60 -12.16 -10.27
C LYS A 118 -1.49 -13.10 -9.84
N CYS A 119 -1.84 -14.36 -9.57
CA CYS A 119 -0.84 -15.39 -9.36
C CYS A 119 0.13 -15.40 -10.54
N TYR A 120 1.42 -15.57 -10.24
CA TYR A 120 2.43 -15.76 -11.26
C TYR A 120 2.02 -16.92 -12.17
N LYS A 121 2.19 -16.70 -13.48
CA LYS A 121 2.08 -17.73 -14.50
C LYS A 121 3.40 -17.68 -15.26
N GLU A 122 4.07 -18.83 -15.37
CA GLU A 122 5.17 -18.93 -16.33
C GLU A 122 4.60 -18.63 -17.71
N THR A 123 5.21 -17.67 -18.41
CA THR A 123 4.92 -17.42 -19.81
C THR A 123 5.54 -18.57 -20.62
N GLU A 124 4.68 -19.36 -21.28
CA GLU A 124 5.07 -20.33 -22.32
C GLU A 124 5.70 -19.64 -23.54
#